data_AF-Q5ZZ30-F1
#
_entry.id   AF-Q5ZZ30-F1
#
_cell.length_a   1.000
_cell.length_b   1.000
_cell.length_c   1.000
_cell.angle_alpha   90.00
_cell.angle_beta   90.00
_cell.angle_gamma   90.00
#
_symmetry.space_group_name_H-M   'P 1'
#
loop_
_entity.id
_entity.type
_entity.pdbx_description
1 polymer ?
#
loop_
_entity_poly.entity_id
_entity_poly.type
_entity_poly.pdbx_seq_one_letter_code
_entity_poly.pdbx_strand_id
1 'polypeptide(L)'
;MYSKYPAFFLNKNIKSSSGVQFSNVVKIPSAIESLYRGDNNLTGIIFLLPTLITGVFCQNFPEVVDIEQIRLHKLTNLSNDFHMVSMSEDPQIALDWGNGCFITIDPVSFSDYIVDVHATFSENQLNLPGRMEREKEHVALAVPFCSIKKITIHNKELANPFYLSIPQENHEAKMELNTLYGELISLLRKKYTQEVDEKEEQIALRTYAIRYLDFYAKFCGCDNPFDKTIAQLSELYPEFMSNFLQSSHFSSKTGLMKEIVVNSLDNLFKEHPYTKSIDASYIYRVKESTTCYEDDWAKPVYD
;
A
#
# COMPACT_ATOMS: atom_id res chain seq x y z
N MET A 1 -5.21 -7.70 24.14
CA MET A 1 -4.15 -7.89 23.12
C MET A 1 -2.89 -7.11 23.50
N TYR A 2 -2.96 -5.76 23.53
CA TYR A 2 -1.86 -4.89 23.96
C TYR A 2 -1.18 -5.31 25.27
N SER A 3 -1.96 -5.75 26.27
CA SER A 3 -1.44 -6.24 27.54
C SER A 3 -0.86 -7.66 27.51
N LYS A 4 -1.36 -8.52 26.61
CA LYS A 4 -0.92 -9.92 26.50
C LYS A 4 0.36 -10.05 25.69
N TYR A 5 0.50 -9.25 24.64
CA TYR A 5 1.66 -9.28 23.76
C TYR A 5 2.14 -7.86 23.43
N PRO A 6 2.65 -7.10 24.42
CA PRO A 6 3.08 -5.71 24.20
C PRO A 6 4.18 -5.59 23.14
N ALA A 7 4.96 -6.65 22.90
CA ALA A 7 5.95 -6.68 21.82
C ALA A 7 5.33 -6.68 20.40
N PHE A 8 4.10 -7.17 20.25
CA PHE A 8 3.41 -7.24 18.95
C PHE A 8 2.61 -5.99 18.60
N PHE A 9 2.45 -5.06 19.53
CA PHE A 9 1.71 -3.81 19.30
C PHE A 9 2.59 -2.61 19.63
N LEU A 10 2.69 -1.69 18.67
CA LEU A 10 3.55 -0.51 18.67
C LEU A 10 3.81 0.10 20.05
N ASN A 11 5.10 0.12 20.43
CA ASN A 11 5.60 0.87 21.55
C ASN A 11 5.62 2.36 21.17
N LYS A 12 4.91 3.22 21.92
CA LYS A 12 4.79 4.67 21.63
C LYS A 12 6.12 5.46 21.67
N ASN A 13 7.24 4.81 21.98
CA ASN A 13 8.54 5.45 22.23
C ASN A 13 9.56 5.29 21.08
N ILE A 14 9.11 4.97 19.87
CA ILE A 14 10.02 4.79 18.72
C ILE A 14 10.51 6.17 18.26
N LYS A 15 11.84 6.39 18.31
CA LYS A 15 12.49 7.58 17.77
C LYS A 15 12.44 7.51 16.24
N SER A 16 11.73 8.46 15.61
CA SER A 16 11.63 8.58 14.15
C SER A 16 13.00 8.55 13.44
N SER A 17 13.32 7.42 12.82
CA SER A 17 14.17 7.38 11.63
C SER A 17 13.32 7.72 10.39
N SER A 18 13.89 8.40 9.39
CA SER A 18 13.18 8.74 8.14
C SER A 18 13.11 7.58 7.15
N GLY A 19 13.83 6.49 7.40
CA GLY A 19 13.92 5.35 6.51
C GLY A 19 13.19 4.11 7.03
N VAL A 20 13.13 3.09 6.19
CA VAL A 20 12.87 1.71 6.61
C VAL A 20 14.11 0.89 6.27
N GLN A 21 14.60 0.15 7.26
CA GLN A 21 15.73 -0.74 7.09
C GLN A 21 15.20 -2.15 6.83
N PHE A 22 15.84 -2.87 5.91
CA PHE A 22 15.55 -4.26 5.64
C PHE A 22 16.73 -5.09 6.12
N SER A 23 16.48 -6.06 7.00
CA SER A 23 17.53 -6.87 7.62
C SER A 23 17.20 -8.36 7.47
N ASN A 24 18.13 -9.11 6.88
CA ASN A 24 17.98 -10.55 6.61
C ASN A 24 16.66 -10.90 5.88
N VAL A 25 16.32 -10.10 4.87
CA VAL A 25 15.17 -10.35 4.00
C VAL A 25 15.63 -10.33 2.54
N VAL A 26 14.94 -11.10 1.71
CA VAL A 26 15.21 -11.19 0.28
C VAL A 26 14.24 -10.29 -0.48
N LYS A 27 14.77 -9.51 -1.41
CA LYS A 27 13.99 -8.66 -2.31
C LYS A 27 13.55 -9.46 -3.53
N ILE A 28 12.50 -8.97 -4.18
CA ILE A 28 11.98 -9.63 -5.38
C ILE A 28 13.04 -9.65 -6.50
N PRO A 29 13.07 -10.71 -7.33
CA PRO A 29 13.94 -10.73 -8.49
C PRO A 29 13.43 -9.76 -9.57
N SER A 30 14.35 -9.18 -10.34
CA SER A 30 14.01 -8.23 -11.42
C SER A 30 13.20 -8.85 -12.58
N ALA A 31 13.04 -10.18 -12.59
CA ALA A 31 12.26 -10.91 -13.58
C ALA A 31 10.74 -10.85 -13.34
N ILE A 32 10.28 -10.40 -12.15
CA ILE A 32 8.85 -10.25 -11.87
C ILE A 32 8.35 -8.96 -12.53
N GLU A 33 7.58 -9.11 -13.61
CA GLU A 33 7.01 -7.98 -14.37
C GLU A 33 5.69 -7.46 -13.79
N SER A 34 4.99 -8.29 -13.00
CA SER A 34 3.70 -7.94 -12.40
C SER A 34 3.47 -8.69 -11.11
N LEU A 35 2.86 -8.00 -10.16
CA LEU A 35 2.29 -8.57 -8.95
C LEU A 35 0.80 -8.28 -8.92
N TYR A 36 0.05 -9.11 -8.20
CA TYR A 36 -1.40 -9.00 -8.10
C TYR A 36 -1.83 -8.92 -6.65
N ARG A 37 -2.86 -8.14 -6.38
CA ARG A 37 -3.39 -7.99 -5.03
C ARG A 37 -4.90 -7.99 -5.04
N GLY A 38 -5.49 -8.96 -4.33
CA GLY A 38 -6.91 -9.01 -4.04
C GLY A 38 -7.27 -8.30 -2.75
N ASP A 39 -8.40 -7.62 -2.73
CA ASP A 39 -9.02 -7.10 -1.51
C ASP A 39 -10.55 -7.09 -1.69
N ASN A 40 -11.27 -7.68 -0.74
CA ASN A 40 -12.74 -7.76 -0.80
C ASN A 40 -13.43 -6.38 -0.75
N ASN A 41 -12.74 -5.37 -0.23
CA ASN A 41 -13.18 -3.98 -0.19
C ASN A 41 -12.39 -3.10 -1.15
N LEU A 42 -11.72 -3.67 -2.16
CA LEU A 42 -10.85 -2.94 -3.09
C LEU A 42 -11.55 -1.71 -3.67
N THR A 43 -12.80 -1.84 -4.12
CA THR A 43 -13.58 -0.76 -4.74
C THR A 43 -13.90 0.38 -3.77
N GLY A 44 -14.01 0.10 -2.46
CA GLY A 44 -14.22 1.10 -1.42
C GLY A 44 -12.97 1.91 -1.07
N ILE A 45 -11.82 1.59 -1.67
CA ILE A 45 -10.52 2.21 -1.36
C ILE A 45 -9.89 2.79 -2.63
N ILE A 46 -9.76 1.97 -3.68
CA ILE A 46 -8.90 2.26 -4.83
C ILE A 46 -9.35 3.49 -5.64
N PHE A 47 -10.62 3.86 -5.51
CA PHE A 47 -11.24 4.99 -6.21
C PHE A 47 -11.35 6.26 -5.35
N LEU A 48 -10.72 6.28 -4.17
CA LEU A 48 -10.67 7.44 -3.30
C LEU A 48 -9.54 8.39 -3.71
N LEU A 49 -9.83 9.69 -3.70
CA LEU A 49 -8.82 10.74 -3.89
C LEU A 49 -7.60 10.59 -2.95
N PRO A 50 -7.77 10.33 -1.64
CA PRO A 50 -6.66 9.97 -0.75
C PRO A 50 -5.74 8.88 -1.32
N THR A 51 -6.31 7.78 -1.81
CA THR A 51 -5.57 6.63 -2.30
C THR A 51 -4.78 6.94 -3.57
N LEU A 52 -5.20 7.92 -4.39
CA LEU A 52 -4.41 8.39 -5.54
C LEU A 52 -3.05 8.98 -5.12
N ILE A 53 -2.96 9.54 -3.92
CA ILE A 53 -1.77 10.23 -3.39
C ILE A 53 -0.96 9.32 -2.49
N THR A 54 -1.61 8.56 -1.62
CA THR A 54 -0.93 7.76 -0.59
C THR A 54 -0.80 6.28 -0.95
N GLY A 55 -1.47 5.82 -2.00
CA GLY A 55 -1.51 4.41 -2.38
C GLY A 55 -2.25 3.54 -1.37
N VAL A 56 -1.98 2.24 -1.44
CA VAL A 56 -2.49 1.22 -0.52
C VAL A 56 -1.41 0.91 0.50
N PHE A 57 -1.70 0.95 1.80
CA PHE A 57 -0.67 0.83 2.83
C PHE A 57 -1.16 0.06 4.05
N CYS A 58 -0.24 -0.52 4.82
CA CYS A 58 -0.57 -1.27 6.03
C CYS A 58 -0.88 -0.36 7.24
N GLN A 59 -1.14 -0.93 8.41
CA GLN A 59 -1.34 -0.15 9.64
C GLN A 59 -0.14 -0.20 10.61
N ASN A 60 0.92 -0.94 10.27
CA ASN A 60 2.11 -1.08 11.08
C ASN A 60 3.37 -0.66 10.30
N PHE A 61 4.09 0.34 10.80
CA PHE A 61 5.24 0.92 10.11
C PHE A 61 6.51 0.76 10.95
N PRO A 62 7.09 -0.46 11.03
CA PRO A 62 8.31 -0.68 11.79
C PRO A 62 9.48 0.10 11.19
N GLU A 63 10.51 0.36 12.00
CA GLU A 63 11.76 0.95 11.50
C GLU A 63 12.62 -0.06 10.76
N VAL A 64 12.57 -1.31 11.22
CA VAL A 64 13.28 -2.45 10.66
C VAL A 64 12.25 -3.49 10.23
N VAL A 65 12.30 -3.89 8.97
CA VAL A 65 11.59 -5.06 8.44
C VAL A 65 12.59 -6.21 8.38
N ASP A 66 12.37 -7.17 9.26
CA ASP A 66 13.14 -8.41 9.39
C ASP A 66 12.20 -9.63 9.33
N ILE A 67 12.78 -10.81 9.50
CA ILE A 67 12.02 -12.07 9.49
C ILE A 67 10.88 -12.10 10.51
N GLU A 68 11.01 -11.45 11.67
CA GLU A 68 9.95 -11.44 12.67
C GLU A 68 8.74 -10.63 12.21
N GLN A 69 8.95 -9.52 11.49
CA GLN A 69 7.86 -8.78 10.86
C GLN A 69 7.16 -9.59 9.77
N ILE A 70 7.91 -10.36 8.97
CA ILE A 70 7.34 -11.24 7.94
C ILE A 70 6.56 -12.40 8.57
N ARG A 71 7.09 -13.02 9.63
CA ARG A 71 6.38 -14.08 10.36
C ARG A 71 5.12 -13.55 11.04
N LEU A 72 5.14 -12.33 11.59
CA LEU A 72 3.94 -11.69 12.15
C LEU A 72 2.85 -11.47 11.09
N HIS A 73 3.25 -10.98 9.93
CA HIS A 73 2.35 -10.82 8.79
C HIS A 73 1.72 -12.16 8.38
N LYS A 74 2.51 -13.23 8.30
CA LYS A 74 2.04 -14.55 7.87
C LYS A 74 1.24 -15.31 8.92
N LEU A 75 1.59 -15.20 10.18
CA LEU A 75 1.19 -16.14 11.23
C LEU A 75 0.23 -15.52 12.24
N THR A 76 -0.37 -14.38 11.88
CA THR A 76 -1.50 -13.77 12.59
C THR A 76 -2.73 -13.82 11.70
N ASN A 77 -3.91 -13.94 12.30
CA ASN A 77 -5.17 -13.81 11.57
C ASN A 77 -5.57 -12.34 11.33
N LEU A 78 -4.64 -11.40 11.53
CA LEU A 78 -4.78 -9.98 11.23
C LEU A 78 -4.43 -9.74 9.76
N SER A 79 -5.13 -10.45 8.86
CA SER A 79 -4.68 -10.69 7.49
C SER A 79 -4.99 -9.58 6.48
N ASN A 80 -5.81 -8.60 6.82
CA ASN A 80 -6.22 -7.53 5.89
C ASN A 80 -5.31 -6.30 6.04
N ASP A 81 -4.04 -6.43 5.65
CA ASP A 81 -3.04 -5.34 5.66
C ASP A 81 -2.69 -4.75 7.01
N PHE A 82 -2.97 -5.45 8.10
CA PHE A 82 -2.62 -4.92 9.40
C PHE A 82 -1.09 -4.77 9.53
N HIS A 83 -0.36 -5.83 9.17
CA HIS A 83 1.09 -5.87 9.26
C HIS A 83 1.77 -5.34 7.99
N MET A 84 1.41 -5.90 6.83
CA MET A 84 1.96 -5.52 5.52
C MET A 84 0.92 -5.69 4.42
N VAL A 85 1.13 -5.01 3.30
CA VAL A 85 0.31 -5.12 2.09
C VAL A 85 0.76 -6.36 1.32
N SER A 86 -0.07 -7.40 1.33
CA SER A 86 0.13 -8.64 0.56
C SER A 86 -0.08 -8.45 -0.93
N MET A 87 0.76 -9.13 -1.70
CA MET A 87 0.71 -9.28 -3.16
C MET A 87 1.11 -10.71 -3.53
N SER A 88 0.70 -11.19 -4.69
CA SER A 88 1.03 -12.52 -5.21
C SER A 88 1.52 -12.43 -6.65
N GLU A 89 2.40 -13.32 -7.06
CA GLU A 89 2.70 -13.53 -8.49
C GLU A 89 1.56 -14.26 -9.22
N ASP A 90 0.66 -14.93 -8.49
CA ASP A 90 -0.45 -15.68 -9.06
C ASP A 90 -1.75 -14.84 -9.07
N PRO A 91 -2.25 -14.41 -10.24
CA PRO A 91 -3.47 -13.63 -10.32
C PRO A 91 -4.71 -14.39 -9.84
N GLN A 92 -4.71 -15.73 -9.86
CA GLN A 92 -5.83 -16.52 -9.33
C GLN A 92 -5.93 -16.37 -7.82
N ILE A 93 -4.78 -16.31 -7.14
CA ILE A 93 -4.72 -16.13 -5.68
C ILE A 93 -5.22 -14.74 -5.29
N ALA A 94 -4.81 -13.71 -6.03
CA ALA A 94 -5.35 -12.38 -5.86
C ALA A 94 -6.86 -12.30 -6.16
N LEU A 95 -7.35 -13.00 -7.19
CA LEU A 95 -8.78 -13.08 -7.49
C LEU A 95 -9.57 -13.70 -6.33
N ASP A 96 -9.04 -14.78 -5.74
CA ASP A 96 -9.66 -15.50 -4.62
C ASP A 96 -9.65 -14.64 -3.34
N TRP A 97 -8.53 -13.98 -3.04
CA TRP A 97 -8.39 -13.07 -1.89
C TRP A 97 -9.36 -11.89 -1.95
N GLY A 98 -9.59 -11.35 -3.15
CA GLY A 98 -10.43 -10.18 -3.37
C GLY A 98 -11.84 -10.46 -3.82
N ASN A 99 -12.30 -11.72 -3.78
CA ASN A 99 -13.65 -12.14 -4.19
C ASN A 99 -14.03 -11.57 -5.57
N GLY A 100 -13.14 -11.73 -6.54
CA GLY A 100 -13.31 -11.24 -7.90
C GLY A 100 -12.78 -9.82 -8.16
N CYS A 101 -12.25 -9.14 -7.16
CA CYS A 101 -11.66 -7.80 -7.29
C CYS A 101 -10.15 -7.82 -6.99
N PHE A 102 -9.31 -7.38 -7.92
CA PHE A 102 -7.87 -7.29 -7.69
C PHE A 102 -7.22 -6.15 -8.49
N ILE A 103 -6.04 -5.74 -8.07
CA ILE A 103 -5.17 -4.82 -8.83
C ILE A 103 -3.97 -5.54 -9.41
N THR A 104 -3.52 -5.08 -10.58
CA THR A 104 -2.25 -5.47 -11.19
C THR A 104 -1.23 -4.37 -10.95
N ILE A 105 -0.07 -4.74 -10.41
CA ILE A 105 0.97 -3.83 -9.92
C ILE A 105 2.23 -4.03 -10.76
N ASP A 106 2.84 -2.92 -11.20
CA ASP A 106 4.21 -2.88 -11.70
C ASP A 106 5.20 -2.74 -10.55
N PRO A 107 5.99 -3.76 -10.21
CA PRO A 107 6.91 -3.66 -9.09
C PRO A 107 8.19 -2.88 -9.42
N VAL A 108 8.52 -2.62 -10.71
CA VAL A 108 9.84 -2.12 -11.14
C VAL A 108 10.26 -0.86 -10.39
N SER A 109 9.32 0.07 -10.21
CA SER A 109 9.58 1.40 -9.67
C SER A 109 9.86 1.42 -8.17
N PHE A 110 9.39 0.42 -7.42
CA PHE A 110 9.52 0.36 -5.95
C PHE A 110 9.98 -1.02 -5.43
N SER A 111 10.54 -1.85 -6.32
CA SER A 111 11.07 -3.20 -6.05
C SER A 111 11.96 -3.31 -4.81
N ASP A 112 12.74 -2.26 -4.50
CA ASP A 112 13.60 -2.19 -3.31
C ASP A 112 12.80 -2.27 -1.99
N TYR A 113 11.49 -2.02 -2.01
CA TYR A 113 10.60 -2.06 -0.84
C TYR A 113 9.73 -3.32 -0.77
N ILE A 114 9.84 -4.22 -1.75
CA ILE A 114 9.07 -5.45 -1.82
C ILE A 114 9.93 -6.62 -1.33
N VAL A 115 9.41 -7.36 -0.34
CA VAL A 115 10.06 -8.54 0.22
C VAL A 115 9.43 -9.79 -0.39
N ASP A 116 10.27 -10.67 -0.91
CA ASP A 116 9.90 -12.02 -1.28
C ASP A 116 9.78 -12.86 0.00
N VAL A 117 8.56 -13.24 0.36
CA VAL A 117 8.30 -13.99 1.60
C VAL A 117 8.99 -15.34 1.54
N HIS A 118 8.97 -16.02 0.39
CA HIS A 118 9.43 -17.39 0.24
C HIS A 118 10.95 -17.49 0.28
N ALA A 119 11.61 -16.62 -0.46
CA ALA A 119 13.06 -16.52 -0.43
C ALA A 119 13.55 -16.05 0.95
N THR A 120 12.82 -15.15 1.62
CA THR A 120 13.17 -14.68 2.97
C THR A 120 13.10 -15.80 4.01
N PHE A 121 12.06 -16.64 4.00
CA PHE A 121 12.01 -17.80 4.89
C PHE A 121 13.18 -18.76 4.64
N SER A 122 13.48 -19.03 3.37
CA SER A 122 14.58 -19.90 2.96
C SER A 122 15.95 -19.38 3.41
N GLU A 123 16.21 -18.09 3.22
CA GLU A 123 17.43 -17.39 3.64
C GLU A 123 17.65 -17.48 5.17
N ASN A 124 16.56 -17.44 5.94
CA ASN A 124 16.60 -17.55 7.40
C ASN A 124 16.53 -19.00 7.91
N GLN A 125 16.64 -20.00 7.04
CA GLN A 125 16.58 -21.43 7.38
C GLN A 125 15.26 -21.82 8.08
N LEU A 126 14.16 -21.16 7.71
CA LEU A 126 12.81 -21.43 8.21
C LEU A 126 11.97 -22.11 7.13
N ASN A 127 11.04 -22.97 7.56
CA ASN A 127 10.07 -23.56 6.65
C ASN A 127 8.82 -22.70 6.57
N LEU A 128 8.37 -22.42 5.35
CA LEU A 128 7.03 -21.91 5.13
C LEU A 128 6.03 -23.04 5.33
N PRO A 129 4.92 -22.78 6.03
CA PRO A 129 3.89 -23.80 6.10
C PRO A 129 3.26 -24.08 4.73
N GLY A 130 3.10 -25.35 4.35
CA GLY A 130 2.79 -25.77 2.97
C GLY A 130 1.54 -25.17 2.30
N ARG A 131 0.55 -24.67 3.07
CA ARG A 131 -0.60 -23.95 2.47
C ARG A 131 -0.22 -22.58 1.91
N MET A 132 0.78 -21.93 2.51
CA MET A 132 1.28 -20.60 2.13
C MET A 132 2.29 -20.69 0.98
N GLU A 133 2.94 -21.83 0.78
CA GLU A 133 3.85 -22.05 -0.35
C GLU A 133 3.18 -21.82 -1.71
N ARG A 134 1.85 -22.01 -1.79
CA ARG A 134 1.08 -21.77 -3.00
C ARG A 134 0.88 -20.29 -3.30
N GLU A 135 0.89 -19.44 -2.28
CA GLU A 135 0.53 -18.02 -2.38
C GLU A 135 1.52 -17.20 -3.19
N LYS A 136 2.77 -17.67 -3.34
CA LYS A 136 3.87 -16.94 -4.01
C LYS A 136 3.87 -15.48 -3.58
N GLU A 137 3.85 -15.28 -2.27
CA GLU A 137 3.51 -14.00 -1.68
C GLU A 137 4.72 -13.08 -1.62
N HIS A 138 4.44 -11.81 -1.89
CA HIS A 138 5.32 -10.69 -1.75
C HIS A 138 4.66 -9.64 -0.86
N VAL A 139 5.44 -8.95 -0.05
CA VAL A 139 4.90 -7.98 0.91
C VAL A 139 5.63 -6.65 0.85
N ALA A 140 4.89 -5.57 1.10
CA ALA A 140 5.43 -4.22 1.22
C ALA A 140 4.69 -3.44 2.31
N LEU A 141 5.26 -2.34 2.81
CA LEU A 141 4.56 -1.48 3.76
C LEU A 141 3.50 -0.60 3.07
N ALA A 142 3.75 -0.23 1.82
CA ALA A 142 2.86 0.49 0.94
C ALA A 142 3.07 0.09 -0.52
N VAL A 143 2.01 0.17 -1.31
CA VAL A 143 1.99 0.06 -2.77
C VAL A 143 1.62 1.44 -3.32
N PRO A 144 2.56 2.15 -3.97
CA PRO A 144 2.28 3.45 -4.58
C PRO A 144 1.15 3.36 -5.60
N PHE A 145 0.28 4.36 -5.67
CA PHE A 145 -0.80 4.33 -6.66
C PHE A 145 -0.28 4.37 -8.09
N CYS A 146 0.83 5.10 -8.31
CA CYS A 146 1.48 5.21 -9.62
C CYS A 146 1.98 3.87 -10.18
N SER A 147 2.22 2.86 -9.34
CA SER A 147 2.61 1.52 -9.80
C SER A 147 1.44 0.62 -10.19
N ILE A 148 0.19 1.03 -9.94
CA ILE A 148 -0.98 0.19 -10.22
C ILE A 148 -1.34 0.31 -11.70
N LYS A 149 -1.08 -0.74 -12.49
CA LYS A 149 -1.34 -0.80 -13.94
C LYS A 149 -2.83 -0.85 -14.27
N LYS A 150 -3.55 -1.75 -13.59
CA LYS A 150 -4.94 -2.09 -13.89
C LYS A 150 -5.71 -2.41 -12.62
N ILE A 151 -7.03 -2.24 -12.70
CA ILE A 151 -7.98 -2.63 -11.66
C ILE A 151 -8.97 -3.60 -12.30
N THR A 152 -9.14 -4.78 -11.74
CA THR A 152 -10.09 -5.79 -12.21
C THR A 152 -11.23 -5.92 -11.21
N ILE A 153 -12.47 -5.80 -11.68
CA ILE A 153 -13.69 -5.93 -10.87
C ILE A 153 -14.60 -6.94 -11.56
N HIS A 154 -14.76 -8.13 -10.98
CA HIS A 154 -15.63 -9.20 -11.48
C HIS A 154 -15.45 -9.46 -13.00
N ASN A 155 -14.21 -9.74 -13.41
CA ASN A 155 -13.78 -9.98 -14.80
C ASN A 155 -13.80 -8.77 -15.74
N LYS A 156 -14.09 -7.57 -15.23
CA LYS A 156 -13.97 -6.33 -15.98
C LYS A 156 -12.64 -5.65 -15.66
N GLU A 157 -11.79 -5.47 -16.66
CA GLU A 157 -10.53 -4.73 -16.52
C GLU A 157 -10.76 -3.23 -16.76
N LEU A 158 -10.30 -2.41 -15.82
CA LEU A 158 -10.28 -0.96 -15.91
C LEU A 158 -8.83 -0.49 -16.02
N ALA A 159 -8.54 0.34 -17.01
CA ALA A 159 -7.25 1.02 -17.11
C ALA A 159 -7.11 2.07 -16.00
N ASN A 160 -5.97 2.09 -15.31
CA ASN A 160 -5.66 3.15 -14.35
C ASN A 160 -5.04 4.36 -15.08
N PRO A 161 -5.71 5.52 -15.16
CA PRO A 161 -5.13 6.70 -15.80
C PRO A 161 -3.91 7.26 -15.07
N PHE A 162 -3.72 6.92 -13.79
CA PHE A 162 -2.60 7.37 -12.97
C PHE A 162 -1.43 6.39 -12.93
N TYR A 163 -1.48 5.28 -13.69
CA TYR A 163 -0.32 4.42 -13.85
C TYR A 163 0.84 5.16 -14.52
N LEU A 164 2.03 5.09 -13.94
CA LEU A 164 3.25 5.66 -14.50
C LEU A 164 4.22 4.54 -14.89
N SER A 165 4.40 4.32 -16.20
CA SER A 165 5.32 3.32 -16.72
C SER A 165 6.76 3.81 -16.65
N ILE A 166 7.45 3.48 -15.56
CA ILE A 166 8.86 3.84 -15.34
C ILE A 166 9.76 2.71 -15.85
N PRO A 167 10.57 2.95 -16.90
CA PRO A 167 11.50 1.93 -17.40
C PRO A 167 12.55 1.56 -16.35
N GLN A 168 13.05 0.32 -16.40
CA GLN A 168 14.01 -0.21 -15.42
C GLN A 168 15.33 0.58 -15.39
N GLU A 169 15.74 1.12 -16.53
CA GLU A 169 16.95 1.92 -16.76
C GLU A 169 16.80 3.38 -16.33
N ASN A 170 15.59 3.86 -16.01
CA ASN A 170 15.37 5.23 -15.56
C ASN A 170 15.72 5.37 -14.07
N HIS A 171 17.02 5.38 -13.78
CA HIS A 171 17.56 5.50 -12.43
C HIS A 171 17.13 6.78 -11.71
N GLU A 172 16.97 7.89 -12.44
CA GLU A 172 16.54 9.16 -11.87
C GLU A 172 15.10 9.07 -11.31
N ALA A 173 14.17 8.56 -12.11
CA ALA A 173 12.79 8.36 -11.69
C ALA A 173 12.69 7.40 -10.51
N LYS A 174 13.46 6.31 -10.53
CA LYS A 174 13.51 5.34 -9.42
C LYS A 174 14.04 5.97 -8.13
N MET A 175 15.12 6.76 -8.19
CA MET A 175 15.65 7.44 -7.00
C MET A 175 14.65 8.46 -6.42
N GLU A 176 13.97 9.20 -7.29
CA GLU A 176 12.97 10.18 -6.86
C GLU A 176 11.75 9.50 -6.22
N LEU A 177 11.28 8.40 -6.81
CA LEU A 177 10.22 7.59 -6.21
C LEU A 177 10.65 6.94 -4.91
N ASN A 178 11.89 6.43 -4.80
CA ASN A 178 12.43 5.89 -3.54
C ASN A 178 12.41 6.95 -2.43
N THR A 179 12.73 8.20 -2.76
CA THR A 179 12.66 9.32 -1.81
C THR A 179 11.23 9.60 -1.38
N LEU A 180 10.29 9.66 -2.33
CA LEU A 180 8.85 9.82 -2.04
C LEU A 180 8.31 8.66 -1.19
N TYR A 181 8.71 7.42 -1.47
CA TYR A 181 8.31 6.25 -0.70
C TYR A 181 8.77 6.37 0.75
N GLY A 182 10.04 6.72 0.98
CA GLY A 182 10.57 6.95 2.33
C GLY A 182 9.81 8.05 3.09
N GLU A 183 9.46 9.13 2.42
CA GLU A 183 8.65 10.22 2.98
C GLU A 183 7.25 9.77 3.37
N LEU A 184 6.57 9.03 2.51
CA LEU A 184 5.26 8.45 2.80
C LEU A 184 5.31 7.54 4.04
N ILE A 185 6.28 6.62 4.10
CA ILE A 185 6.44 5.72 5.24
C ILE A 185 6.74 6.49 6.53
N SER A 186 7.56 7.54 6.45
CA SER A 186 7.83 8.41 7.61
C SER A 186 6.58 9.12 8.10
N LEU A 187 5.76 9.67 7.19
CA LEU A 187 4.48 10.30 7.52
C LEU A 187 3.51 9.32 8.16
N LEU A 188 3.33 8.14 7.55
CA LEU A 188 2.45 7.09 8.08
C LEU A 188 2.95 6.60 9.44
N ARG A 189 4.25 6.35 9.62
CA ARG A 189 4.82 6.00 10.91
C ARG A 189 4.52 7.06 11.97
N LYS A 190 4.72 8.35 11.64
CA LYS A 190 4.40 9.45 12.56
C LYS A 190 2.92 9.43 12.95
N LYS A 191 2.02 9.25 11.98
CA LYS A 191 0.56 9.15 12.16
C LYS A 191 0.15 8.07 13.17
N TYR A 192 0.76 6.89 13.09
CA TYR A 192 0.36 5.74 13.92
C TYR A 192 1.13 5.61 15.24
N THR A 193 2.30 6.23 15.37
CA THR A 193 3.16 6.03 16.55
C THR A 193 3.26 7.23 17.46
N GLN A 194 2.94 8.44 16.97
CA GLN A 194 3.11 9.69 17.71
C GLN A 194 1.79 10.43 17.81
N GLU A 195 1.62 11.18 18.90
CA GLU A 195 0.60 12.22 18.97
C GLU A 195 1.15 13.43 18.22
N VAL A 196 0.70 13.60 16.98
CA VAL A 196 1.12 14.70 16.09
C VAL A 196 0.08 15.80 16.15
N ASP A 197 0.54 17.05 16.21
CA ASP A 197 -0.34 18.21 16.04
C ASP A 197 -1.00 18.17 14.65
N GLU A 198 -2.31 18.38 14.61
CA GLU A 198 -3.10 18.27 13.38
C GLU A 198 -2.57 19.18 12.26
N LYS A 199 -2.10 20.39 12.61
CA LYS A 199 -1.56 21.34 11.65
C LYS A 199 -0.20 20.89 11.14
N GLU A 200 0.64 20.31 12.00
CA GLU A 200 1.92 19.74 11.58
C GLU A 200 1.73 18.55 10.61
N GLU A 201 0.76 17.67 10.88
CA GLU A 201 0.39 16.56 9.99
C GLU A 201 -0.10 17.09 8.62
N GLN A 202 -0.97 18.09 8.62
CA GLN A 202 -1.48 18.73 7.39
C GLN A 202 -0.36 19.36 6.56
N ILE A 203 0.56 20.08 7.21
CA ILE A 203 1.71 20.70 6.52
C ILE A 203 2.57 19.62 5.87
N ALA A 204 2.90 18.56 6.61
CA ALA A 204 3.77 17.50 6.13
C ALA A 204 3.13 16.70 4.98
N LEU A 205 1.84 16.39 5.08
CA LEU A 205 1.06 15.74 4.03
C LEU A 205 0.95 16.62 2.77
N ARG A 206 0.75 17.93 2.95
CA ARG A 206 0.73 18.89 1.85
C ARG A 206 2.07 18.93 1.11
N THR A 207 3.18 18.97 1.85
CA THR A 207 4.52 18.94 1.26
C THR A 207 4.75 17.65 0.48
N TYR A 208 4.38 16.50 1.02
CA TYR A 208 4.48 15.21 0.31
C TYR A 208 3.64 15.20 -0.97
N ALA A 209 2.37 15.61 -0.89
CA ALA A 209 1.48 15.59 -2.04
C ALA A 209 1.95 16.52 -3.17
N ILE A 210 2.46 17.71 -2.85
CA ILE A 210 3.05 18.61 -3.86
C ILE A 210 4.23 17.94 -4.57
N ARG A 211 5.13 17.30 -3.81
CA ARG A 211 6.28 16.60 -4.40
C ARG A 211 5.86 15.39 -5.25
N TYR A 212 4.81 14.67 -4.85
CA TYR A 212 4.24 13.59 -5.66
C TYR A 212 3.67 14.13 -6.98
N LEU A 213 3.02 15.29 -6.98
CA LEU A 213 2.56 15.94 -8.20
C LEU A 213 3.72 16.43 -9.09
N ASP A 214 4.78 16.98 -8.49
CA ASP A 214 6.00 17.40 -9.21
C ASP A 214 6.68 16.21 -9.88
N PHE A 215 6.71 15.05 -9.21
CA PHE A 215 7.21 13.80 -9.77
C PHE A 215 6.42 13.37 -11.02
N TYR A 216 5.08 13.46 -11.00
CA TYR A 216 4.27 13.21 -12.20
C TYR A 216 4.56 14.21 -13.31
N ALA A 217 4.65 15.50 -13.00
CA ALA A 217 4.95 16.53 -13.99
C ALA A 217 6.30 16.30 -14.68
N LYS A 218 7.28 15.75 -13.94
CA LYS A 218 8.62 15.44 -14.44
C LYS A 218 8.69 14.17 -15.28
N PHE A 219 8.03 13.08 -14.86
CA PHE A 219 8.23 11.76 -15.46
C PHE A 219 7.06 11.21 -16.27
N CYS A 220 5.85 11.75 -16.15
CA CYS A 220 4.67 11.28 -16.90
C CYS A 220 4.62 11.79 -18.34
N GLY A 221 5.45 12.78 -18.70
CA GLY A 221 5.45 13.39 -20.02
C GLY A 221 4.16 14.17 -20.32
N CYS A 222 3.80 14.26 -21.60
CA CYS A 222 2.69 15.10 -22.07
C CYS A 222 1.30 14.56 -21.70
N ASP A 223 1.18 13.31 -21.26
CA ASP A 223 -0.11 12.66 -20.97
C ASP A 223 -0.43 12.62 -19.47
N ASN A 224 0.20 13.48 -18.67
CA ASN A 224 -0.01 13.57 -17.24
C ASN A 224 -1.51 13.71 -16.87
N PRO A 225 -2.12 12.73 -16.17
CA PRO A 225 -3.54 12.78 -15.80
C PRO A 225 -3.84 13.92 -14.83
N PHE A 226 -2.85 14.39 -14.05
CA PHE A 226 -3.01 15.50 -13.13
C PHE A 226 -3.16 16.86 -13.83
N ASP A 227 -2.70 16.96 -15.09
CA ASP A 227 -2.84 18.14 -15.95
C ASP A 227 -4.10 18.07 -16.84
N LYS A 228 -4.99 17.10 -16.60
CA LYS A 228 -6.29 16.99 -17.27
C LYS A 228 -7.42 17.43 -16.33
N THR A 229 -8.49 17.93 -16.93
CA THR A 229 -9.76 18.18 -16.22
C THR A 229 -10.52 16.87 -15.98
N ILE A 230 -11.47 16.86 -15.04
CA ILE A 230 -12.36 15.72 -14.82
C ILE A 230 -13.10 15.33 -16.10
N ALA A 231 -13.56 16.30 -16.89
CA ALA A 231 -14.26 16.03 -18.16
C ALA A 231 -13.37 15.28 -19.17
N GLN A 232 -12.12 15.72 -19.33
CA GLN A 232 -11.16 15.04 -20.21
C GLN A 232 -10.83 13.63 -19.70
N LEU A 233 -10.63 13.46 -18.39
CA LEU A 233 -10.40 12.13 -17.81
C LEU A 233 -11.63 11.22 -17.98
N SER A 234 -12.85 11.76 -17.84
CA SER A 234 -14.08 10.98 -18.05
C SER A 234 -14.30 10.57 -19.50
N GLU A 235 -13.84 11.37 -20.45
CA GLU A 235 -13.87 11.02 -21.88
C GLU A 235 -12.87 9.90 -22.21
N LEU A 236 -11.65 10.01 -21.67
CA LEU A 236 -10.56 9.04 -21.93
C LEU A 236 -10.71 7.74 -21.14
N TYR A 237 -11.19 7.81 -19.90
CA TYR A 237 -11.27 6.70 -18.94
C TYR A 237 -12.65 6.65 -18.26
N PRO A 238 -13.75 6.46 -19.03
CA PRO A 238 -15.10 6.60 -18.51
C PRO A 238 -15.41 5.66 -17.35
N GLU A 239 -14.90 4.43 -17.39
CA GLU A 239 -15.19 3.41 -16.39
C GLU A 239 -14.47 3.68 -15.07
N PHE A 240 -13.18 4.06 -15.13
CA PHE A 240 -12.42 4.47 -13.95
C PHE A 240 -13.06 5.71 -13.33
N MET A 241 -13.33 6.73 -14.14
CA MET A 241 -13.87 8.00 -13.65
C MET A 241 -15.28 7.86 -13.10
N SER A 242 -16.11 6.97 -13.63
CA SER A 242 -17.43 6.67 -13.05
C SER A 242 -17.30 6.19 -11.60
N ASN A 243 -16.43 5.22 -11.32
CA ASN A 243 -16.19 4.71 -9.97
C ASN A 243 -15.53 5.76 -9.06
N PHE A 244 -14.54 6.49 -9.59
CA PHE A 244 -13.86 7.56 -8.89
C PHE A 244 -14.81 8.68 -8.43
N LEU A 245 -15.69 9.13 -9.33
CA LEU A 245 -16.67 10.19 -9.05
C LEU A 245 -17.80 9.76 -8.12
N GLN A 246 -18.11 8.46 -8.05
CA GLN A 246 -19.06 7.91 -7.09
C GLN A 246 -18.46 7.80 -5.69
N SER A 247 -17.16 7.52 -5.59
CA SER A 247 -16.47 7.27 -4.32
C SER A 247 -15.92 8.55 -3.67
N SER A 248 -15.55 9.54 -4.46
CA SER A 248 -14.89 10.75 -3.98
C SER A 248 -15.87 11.90 -3.70
N HIS A 249 -15.67 12.60 -2.58
CA HIS A 249 -16.46 13.76 -2.17
C HIS A 249 -15.65 15.06 -2.26
N PHE A 250 -15.43 15.59 -3.46
CA PHE A 250 -14.76 16.88 -3.62
C PHE A 250 -15.75 18.03 -3.91
N SER A 251 -15.42 19.20 -3.37
CA SER A 251 -16.24 20.41 -3.43
C SER A 251 -16.33 21.02 -4.83
N SER A 252 -15.30 20.86 -5.65
CA SER A 252 -15.24 21.39 -7.02
C SER A 252 -14.98 20.29 -8.04
N LYS A 253 -15.94 20.08 -8.96
CA LYS A 253 -15.77 19.23 -10.14
C LYS A 253 -15.16 19.97 -11.33
N THR A 254 -14.75 21.22 -11.12
CA THR A 254 -14.17 22.11 -12.11
C THR A 254 -12.70 22.36 -11.81
N GLY A 255 -11.88 22.45 -12.85
CA GLY A 255 -10.44 22.66 -12.74
C GLY A 255 -9.64 21.42 -13.15
N LEU A 256 -8.32 21.55 -13.02
CA LEU A 256 -7.38 20.46 -13.27
C LEU A 256 -7.37 19.49 -12.09
N MET A 257 -7.08 18.21 -12.36
CA MET A 257 -7.05 17.20 -11.31
C MET A 257 -6.01 17.52 -10.21
N LYS A 258 -4.87 18.13 -10.56
CA LYS A 258 -3.92 18.65 -9.57
C LYS A 258 -4.51 19.72 -8.65
N GLU A 259 -5.37 20.59 -9.16
CA GLU A 259 -6.02 21.64 -8.36
C GLU A 259 -7.03 21.02 -7.38
N ILE A 260 -7.76 20.00 -7.82
CA ILE A 260 -8.68 19.24 -6.96
C ILE A 260 -7.92 18.56 -5.82
N VAL A 261 -6.79 17.92 -6.11
CA VAL A 261 -5.90 17.33 -5.10
C VAL A 261 -5.44 18.40 -4.12
N VAL A 262 -4.87 19.50 -4.61
CA VAL A 262 -4.32 20.59 -3.77
C VAL A 262 -5.38 21.20 -2.85
N ASN A 263 -6.61 21.32 -3.31
CA ASN A 263 -7.72 21.87 -2.54
C ASN A 263 -8.29 20.88 -1.50
N SER A 264 -7.97 19.58 -1.61
CA SER A 264 -8.49 18.52 -0.72
C SER A 264 -7.42 17.95 0.22
N LEU A 265 -6.20 18.50 0.21
CA LEU A 265 -5.04 17.96 0.94
C LEU A 265 -5.28 17.81 2.44
N ASP A 266 -5.99 18.76 3.04
CA ASP A 266 -6.20 18.82 4.49
C ASP A 266 -7.05 17.65 5.03
N ASN A 267 -7.75 16.92 4.14
CA ASN A 267 -8.62 15.81 4.49
C ASN A 267 -8.12 14.44 4.03
N LEU A 268 -6.99 14.33 3.30
CA LEU A 268 -6.59 13.05 2.69
C LEU A 268 -6.47 11.92 3.72
N PHE A 269 -5.74 12.15 4.82
CA PHE A 269 -5.65 11.17 5.90
C PHE A 269 -6.93 11.01 6.70
N LYS A 270 -7.82 12.01 6.79
CA LYS A 270 -9.10 11.82 7.51
C LYS A 270 -10.08 10.94 6.73
N GLU A 271 -10.00 11.00 5.41
CA GLU A 271 -10.89 10.31 4.49
C GLU A 271 -10.36 8.92 4.09
N HIS A 272 -9.06 8.65 4.26
CA HIS A 272 -8.48 7.35 3.92
C HIS A 272 -8.93 6.26 4.92
N PRO A 273 -9.55 5.15 4.49
CA PRO A 273 -10.06 4.14 5.43
C PRO A 273 -8.99 3.48 6.31
N TYR A 274 -7.76 3.37 5.81
CA TYR A 274 -6.64 2.76 6.54
C TYR A 274 -6.18 3.56 7.76
N THR A 275 -6.24 4.89 7.72
CA THR A 275 -5.77 5.77 8.82
C THR A 275 -6.73 5.82 10.01
N LYS A 276 -7.92 5.24 9.86
CA LYS A 276 -8.85 5.07 10.97
C LYS A 276 -8.27 4.07 11.97
N SER A 277 -8.56 4.25 13.25
CA SER A 277 -8.21 3.27 14.28
C SER A 277 -8.65 1.88 13.85
N ILE A 278 -7.94 0.85 14.27
CA ILE A 278 -8.24 -0.56 13.99
C ILE A 278 -9.74 -0.87 14.13
N ASP A 279 -10.37 -0.41 15.22
CA ASP A 279 -11.79 -0.65 15.52
C ASP A 279 -12.77 0.06 14.58
N ALA A 280 -12.31 1.06 13.82
CA ALA A 280 -13.07 1.86 12.86
C ALA A 280 -12.59 1.68 11.42
N SER A 281 -11.51 0.94 11.22
CA SER A 281 -10.97 0.61 9.90
C SER A 281 -11.79 -0.51 9.28
N TYR A 282 -11.93 -0.51 7.96
CA TYR A 282 -12.67 -1.56 7.22
C TYR A 282 -11.93 -2.91 7.23
N ILE A 283 -10.69 -2.93 7.72
CA ILE A 283 -9.84 -4.10 7.93
C ILE A 283 -10.59 -5.02 8.90
N TYR A 284 -11.46 -5.84 8.30
CA TYR A 284 -12.40 -6.70 9.03
C TYR A 284 -11.58 -7.64 9.92
N ARG A 285 -11.78 -7.53 11.24
CA ARG A 285 -11.26 -8.50 12.19
C ARG A 285 -12.33 -9.52 12.51
N VAL A 286 -11.93 -10.79 12.55
CA VAL A 286 -12.59 -11.77 13.42
C VAL A 286 -12.38 -11.27 14.86
N LYS A 287 -13.45 -11.21 15.67
CA LYS A 287 -13.45 -10.58 17.02
C LYS A 287 -12.32 -11.06 17.93
N GLU A 288 -11.85 -12.29 17.72
CA GLU A 288 -10.71 -12.86 18.42
C GLU A 288 -9.53 -12.95 17.45
N SER A 289 -8.51 -12.12 17.69
CA SER A 289 -7.27 -12.26 16.94
C SER A 289 -6.34 -13.23 17.64
N THR A 290 -5.83 -14.19 16.87
CA THR A 290 -4.92 -15.24 17.32
C THR A 290 -3.51 -14.89 16.88
N THR A 291 -2.57 -14.97 17.82
CA THR A 291 -1.14 -14.92 17.50
C THR A 291 -0.66 -16.29 17.02
N CYS A 292 0.57 -16.35 16.51
CA CYS A 292 1.20 -17.62 16.16
C CYS A 292 1.28 -18.63 17.31
N TYR A 293 1.24 -18.18 18.57
CA TYR A 293 1.23 -19.03 19.75
C TYR A 293 -0.16 -19.58 20.10
N GLU A 294 -1.22 -18.97 19.56
CA GLU A 294 -2.62 -19.32 19.79
C GLU A 294 -3.23 -20.04 18.58
N ASP A 295 -2.66 -19.86 17.38
CA ASP A 295 -3.03 -20.62 16.19
C ASP A 295 -2.37 -22.00 16.25
N ASP A 296 -3.18 -23.05 16.49
CA ASP A 296 -2.77 -24.46 16.52
C ASP A 296 -1.95 -24.87 15.29
N TRP A 297 -2.12 -24.17 14.18
CA TRP A 297 -1.38 -24.41 12.96
C TRP A 297 -0.02 -23.70 12.91
N ALA A 298 0.09 -22.49 13.47
CA ALA A 298 1.34 -21.73 13.49
C ALA A 298 2.25 -22.14 14.66
N LYS A 299 1.66 -22.56 15.78
CA LYS A 299 2.36 -22.89 17.03
C LYS A 299 3.50 -23.92 16.84
N PRO A 300 3.35 -25.02 16.07
CA PRO A 300 4.43 -25.97 15.84
C PRO A 300 5.65 -25.42 15.09
N VAL A 301 5.55 -24.22 14.51
CA VAL A 301 6.66 -23.52 13.83
C VAL A 301 7.45 -22.63 14.81
N TYR A 302 6.89 -22.33 15.99
CA TYR A 302 7.51 -21.49 17.02
C TYR A 302 7.98 -22.27 18.26
N ASP A 303 7.38 -23.43 18.52
CA ASP A 303 7.82 -24.39 19.54
C ASP A 303 9.01 -25.22 19.03
#